data_AF-A0A562C9Y1-F1
#
_entry.id   AF-A0A562C9Y1-F1
#
_cell.length_a   1.000
_cell.length_b   1.000
_cell.length_c   1.000
_cell.angle_alpha   90.00
_cell.angle_beta   90.00
_cell.angle_gamma   90.00
#
_symmetry.space_group_name_H-M   'P 1'
#
loop_
_entity.id
_entity.type
_entity.pdbx_description
1 polymer ?
#
loop_
_entity_poly.entity_id
_entity_poly.type
_entity_poly.pdbx_seq_one_letter_code
_entity_poly.pdbx_strand_id
1 'polypeptide(L)'
;MLRYALPGHDETRIDLFIYPFGQDRAEAALDHGMRDFVASLRTAEREGRFRALSMSDAVAFDLGQAPADGDGPGKRRRDRRGSGDADVERMLMEALAAVDRRIRGRRLDLAFEYPGQVEGDWFAMHSRGYLFYRHLYFFKGRVSATAARIDRGRFAALADRAMRELVPAVQAYNVGGCADTTLHVDPGLPRREMQQMLLRGMVAAQASLEAGNCRDAADEAELAALSHDAELVLVEYPADDWRD
;
A
#
# COMPACT_ATOMS: atom_id res chain seq x y z
N MET A 1 -5.07 14.00 4.55
CA MET A 1 -5.57 13.94 3.15
C MET A 1 -4.60 14.72 2.29
N LEU A 2 -3.91 14.06 1.36
CA LEU A 2 -3.02 14.75 0.42
C LEU A 2 -3.81 15.05 -0.86
N ARG A 3 -4.04 16.34 -1.12
CA ARG A 3 -4.72 16.80 -2.34
C ARG A 3 -3.75 17.65 -3.14
N TYR A 4 -3.42 17.16 -4.33
CA TYR A 4 -2.75 17.97 -5.32
C TYR A 4 -3.78 18.56 -6.29
N ALA A 5 -3.90 19.88 -6.31
CA ALA A 5 -4.68 20.62 -7.28
C ALA A 5 -3.71 21.46 -8.12
N LEU A 6 -3.76 21.31 -9.44
CA LEU A 6 -2.98 22.14 -10.34
C LEU A 6 -3.74 23.45 -10.57
N PRO A 7 -3.18 24.63 -10.20
CA PRO A 7 -3.88 25.91 -10.36
C PRO A 7 -4.33 26.14 -11.81
N GLY A 8 -5.62 26.47 -12.01
CA GLY A 8 -6.23 26.64 -13.34
C GLY A 8 -6.78 25.36 -13.98
N HIS A 9 -6.76 24.23 -13.27
CA HIS A 9 -7.21 22.92 -13.75
C HIS A 9 -8.09 22.20 -12.72
N ASP A 10 -9.11 22.89 -12.19
CA ASP A 10 -10.02 22.39 -11.14
C ASP A 10 -10.76 21.09 -11.52
N GLU A 11 -10.79 20.77 -12.82
CA GLU A 11 -11.42 19.59 -13.40
C GLU A 11 -10.50 18.37 -13.46
N THR A 12 -9.21 18.47 -13.10
CA THR A 12 -8.28 17.32 -12.94
C THR A 12 -7.79 17.23 -11.51
N ARG A 13 -8.02 16.08 -10.88
CA ARG A 13 -7.78 15.90 -9.44
C ARG A 13 -7.12 14.56 -9.18
N ILE A 14 -6.09 14.59 -8.35
CA ILE A 14 -5.42 13.42 -7.81
C ILE A 14 -5.49 13.54 -6.30
N ASP A 15 -6.34 12.73 -5.68
CA ASP A 15 -6.52 12.66 -4.24
C ASP A 15 -5.93 11.34 -3.73
N LEU A 16 -5.07 11.40 -2.70
CA LEU A 16 -4.58 10.22 -1.98
C LEU A 16 -5.01 10.31 -0.52
N PHE A 17 -5.77 9.31 -0.09
CA PHE A 17 -6.24 9.15 1.28
C PHE A 17 -5.49 7.99 1.92
N ILE A 18 -5.00 8.21 3.13
CA ILE A 18 -4.27 7.22 3.92
C ILE A 18 -5.01 7.11 5.25
N TYR A 19 -5.39 5.90 5.63
CA TYR A 19 -6.14 5.64 6.85
C TYR A 19 -5.77 4.26 7.41
N PRO A 20 -5.71 4.13 8.75
CA PRO A 20 -5.27 2.92 9.40
C PRO A 20 -6.24 1.79 9.08
N PHE A 21 -5.72 0.58 9.04
CA PHE A 21 -6.52 -0.62 9.00
C PHE A 21 -6.10 -1.60 10.09
N GLY A 22 -4.80 -1.75 10.35
CA GLY A 22 -4.26 -2.78 11.23
C GLY A 22 -3.73 -3.97 10.46
N GLN A 23 -3.40 -5.03 11.19
CA GLN A 23 -2.71 -6.20 10.64
C GLN A 23 -3.72 -7.20 10.08
N ASP A 24 -3.57 -7.54 8.81
CA ASP A 24 -4.35 -8.60 8.17
C ASP A 24 -3.58 -9.18 6.98
N ARG A 25 -4.05 -10.30 6.46
CA ARG A 25 -3.64 -10.79 5.16
C ARG A 25 -4.04 -9.77 4.09
N ALA A 26 -3.07 -9.35 3.28
CA ALA A 26 -3.27 -8.31 2.27
C ALA A 26 -4.50 -8.52 1.36
N GLU A 27 -4.78 -9.76 0.93
CA GLU A 27 -5.97 -10.06 0.12
C GLU A 27 -7.28 -9.83 0.89
N ALA A 28 -7.36 -10.25 2.16
CA ALA A 28 -8.55 -10.07 2.98
C ALA A 28 -8.77 -8.58 3.32
N ALA A 29 -7.68 -7.85 3.62
CA ALA A 29 -7.70 -6.40 3.78
C ALA A 29 -8.23 -5.71 2.52
N LEU A 30 -7.68 -6.03 1.35
CA LEU A 30 -8.12 -5.42 0.08
C LEU A 30 -9.58 -5.75 -0.23
N ASP A 31 -10.02 -6.99 -0.03
CA ASP A 31 -11.43 -7.36 -0.25
C ASP A 31 -12.37 -6.59 0.67
N HIS A 32 -11.98 -6.39 1.94
CA HIS A 32 -12.72 -5.56 2.88
C HIS A 32 -12.76 -4.10 2.45
N GLY A 33 -11.59 -3.47 2.28
CA GLY A 33 -11.50 -2.06 1.93
C GLY A 33 -12.14 -1.76 0.57
N MET A 34 -12.15 -2.71 -0.38
CA MET A 34 -12.85 -2.54 -1.65
C MET A 34 -14.37 -2.52 -1.49
N ARG A 35 -14.94 -3.34 -0.60
CA ARG A 35 -16.38 -3.26 -0.29
C ARG A 35 -16.74 -1.90 0.28
N ASP A 36 -15.95 -1.39 1.22
CA ASP A 36 -16.16 -0.08 1.82
C ASP A 36 -15.97 1.06 0.81
N PHE A 37 -14.98 0.93 -0.09
CA PHE A 37 -14.76 1.89 -1.16
C PHE A 37 -16.00 1.95 -2.07
N VAL A 38 -16.47 0.81 -2.59
CA VAL A 38 -17.68 0.74 -3.42
C VAL A 38 -18.88 1.32 -2.68
N ALA A 39 -19.07 0.97 -1.40
CA ALA A 39 -20.17 1.50 -0.58
C ALA A 39 -20.09 3.04 -0.44
N SER A 40 -18.90 3.59 -0.20
CA SER A 40 -18.69 5.05 -0.09
C SER A 40 -19.00 5.79 -1.39
N LEU A 41 -18.68 5.21 -2.54
CA LEU A 41 -19.01 5.78 -3.85
C LEU A 41 -20.53 5.82 -4.06
N ARG A 42 -21.23 4.73 -3.72
CA ARG A 42 -22.69 4.66 -3.82
C ARG A 42 -23.39 5.60 -2.85
N THR A 43 -22.87 5.77 -1.65
CA THR A 43 -23.37 6.78 -0.70
C THR A 43 -23.19 8.20 -1.25
N ALA A 44 -22.02 8.52 -1.80
CA ALA A 44 -21.75 9.84 -2.38
C ALA A 44 -22.66 10.15 -3.59
N GLU A 45 -23.01 9.17 -4.40
CA GLU A 45 -24.01 9.31 -5.47
C GLU A 45 -25.41 9.63 -4.91
N ARG A 46 -25.87 8.89 -3.89
CA ARG A 46 -27.18 9.12 -3.25
C ARG A 46 -27.28 10.50 -2.59
N GLU A 47 -26.17 11.00 -2.06
CA GLU A 47 -26.06 12.33 -1.46
C GLU A 47 -25.94 13.46 -2.50
N GLY A 48 -25.97 13.13 -3.80
CA GLY A 48 -25.93 14.12 -4.88
C GLY A 48 -24.56 14.76 -5.11
N ARG A 49 -23.47 14.19 -4.57
CA ARG A 49 -22.11 14.73 -4.82
C ARG A 49 -21.66 14.58 -6.27
N PHE A 50 -22.21 13.59 -6.96
CA PHE A 50 -22.11 13.33 -8.39
C PHE A 50 -23.31 12.45 -8.78
N ARG A 51 -23.57 12.29 -10.08
CA ARG A 51 -24.67 11.45 -10.58
C ARG A 51 -24.22 10.52 -11.70
N ALA A 52 -25.10 9.59 -12.09
CA ALA A 52 -24.88 8.66 -13.19
C ALA A 52 -23.58 7.83 -13.02
N LEU A 53 -23.35 7.29 -11.83
CA LEU A 53 -22.16 6.51 -11.53
C LEU A 53 -22.19 5.15 -12.24
N SER A 54 -21.25 4.98 -13.16
CA SER A 54 -20.86 3.70 -13.74
C SER A 54 -19.54 3.23 -13.15
N MET A 55 -19.44 1.94 -12.85
CA MET A 55 -18.27 1.31 -12.25
C MET A 55 -17.96 -0.02 -12.93
N SER A 56 -16.69 -0.29 -13.19
CA SER A 56 -16.23 -1.63 -13.55
C SER A 56 -16.14 -2.53 -12.33
N ASP A 57 -15.95 -3.84 -12.56
CA ASP A 57 -15.41 -4.72 -11.54
C ASP A 57 -14.00 -4.30 -11.12
N ALA A 58 -13.65 -4.64 -9.88
CA ALA A 58 -12.30 -4.42 -9.36
C ALA A 58 -11.31 -5.38 -10.02
N VAL A 59 -10.19 -4.86 -10.48
CA VAL A 59 -9.10 -5.66 -11.05
C VAL A 59 -7.82 -5.50 -10.24
N ALA A 60 -6.96 -6.51 -10.27
CA ALA A 60 -5.65 -6.45 -9.63
C ALA A 60 -4.80 -5.31 -10.23
N PHE A 61 -4.14 -4.56 -9.35
CA PHE A 61 -3.23 -3.49 -9.74
C PHE A 61 -2.09 -3.44 -8.71
N ASP A 62 -1.15 -4.36 -8.86
CA ASP A 62 0.00 -4.42 -7.96
C ASP A 62 1.09 -3.43 -8.41
N LEU A 63 1.75 -2.80 -7.44
CA LEU A 63 2.93 -2.00 -7.68
C LEU A 63 4.16 -2.86 -7.43
N GLY A 64 5.11 -2.82 -8.37
CA GLY A 64 6.43 -3.38 -8.14
C GLY A 64 7.12 -2.63 -6.99
N GLN A 65 8.08 -3.29 -6.33
CA GLN A 65 8.93 -2.62 -5.36
C GLN A 65 9.66 -1.47 -6.06
N ALA A 66 9.67 -0.27 -5.45
CA ALA A 66 10.74 0.68 -5.76
C ALA A 66 12.07 -0.04 -5.50
N PRO A 67 13.10 0.15 -6.35
CA PRO A 67 14.42 -0.40 -6.04
C PRO A 67 14.80 0.08 -4.65
N ALA A 68 15.21 -0.84 -3.78
CA ALA A 68 15.76 -0.47 -2.49
C ALA A 68 16.88 0.54 -2.73
N ASP A 69 16.77 1.72 -2.15
CA ASP A 69 17.82 2.72 -2.19
C ASP A 69 19.12 2.07 -1.64
N GLY A 70 20.17 2.05 -2.47
CA GLY A 70 21.55 1.87 -2.03
C GLY A 70 22.05 0.43 -1.83
N ASP A 71 22.17 -0.34 -2.92
CA ASP A 71 23.18 -1.41 -2.99
C ASP A 71 24.58 -0.76 -3.01
N GLY A 72 25.13 -0.51 -1.81
CA GLY A 72 26.51 -0.06 -1.64
C GLY A 72 27.49 -1.15 -2.10
N PRO A 73 28.58 -0.81 -2.83
CA PRO A 73 29.46 -1.81 -3.39
C PRO A 73 30.35 -2.41 -2.30
N GLY A 74 30.25 -3.72 -2.11
CA GLY A 74 31.34 -4.52 -1.55
C GLY A 74 31.05 -5.19 -0.22
N LYS A 75 30.39 -6.35 -0.24
CA LYS A 75 30.68 -7.41 0.73
C LYS A 75 31.42 -8.55 0.02
N ARG A 76 32.73 -8.58 0.27
CA ARG A 76 33.64 -9.65 -0.12
C ARG A 76 33.05 -10.99 0.29
N ARG A 77 32.79 -11.85 -0.70
CA ARG A 77 32.58 -13.29 -0.52
C ARG A 77 33.73 -13.84 0.32
N ARG A 78 33.41 -14.27 1.53
CA ARG A 78 34.34 -15.01 2.39
C ARG A 78 33.96 -16.47 2.23
N ASP A 79 34.76 -17.20 1.45
CA ASP A 79 34.65 -18.65 1.31
C ASP A 79 34.70 -19.30 2.69
N ARG A 80 33.61 -19.95 3.10
CA ARG A 80 33.60 -20.93 4.18
C ARG A 80 32.94 -22.21 3.68
N ARG A 81 33.78 -23.19 3.37
CA ARG A 81 33.37 -24.58 3.20
C ARG A 81 32.92 -25.13 4.55
N GLY A 82 31.63 -25.44 4.66
CA GLY A 82 31.05 -26.29 5.71
C GLY A 82 29.89 -27.07 5.12
N SER A 83 30.03 -28.39 4.95
CA SER A 83 29.07 -29.24 4.23
C SER A 83 27.78 -29.55 5.00
N GLY A 84 27.46 -28.80 6.05
CA GLY A 84 26.16 -28.78 6.72
C GLY A 84 25.34 -27.50 6.47
N ASP A 85 25.94 -26.51 5.82
CA ASP A 85 25.42 -25.14 5.66
C ASP A 85 24.55 -24.98 4.41
N ALA A 86 24.84 -25.75 3.35
CA ALA A 86 24.16 -25.64 2.06
C ALA A 86 22.65 -25.96 2.13
N ASP A 87 22.24 -26.84 3.03
CA ASP A 87 20.83 -27.19 3.23
C ASP A 87 20.08 -26.05 3.93
N VAL A 88 20.68 -25.41 4.94
CA VAL A 88 20.12 -24.25 5.65
C VAL A 88 20.09 -23.01 4.76
N GLU A 89 21.17 -22.78 4.00
CA GLU A 89 21.26 -21.71 3.02
C GLU A 89 20.19 -21.85 1.93
N ARG A 90 19.98 -23.06 1.41
CA ARG A 90 18.88 -23.33 0.46
C ARG A 90 17.52 -23.06 1.07
N MET A 91 17.27 -23.53 2.29
CA MET A 91 16.02 -23.28 3.02
C MET A 91 15.77 -21.79 3.24
N LEU A 92 16.80 -21.01 3.57
CA LEU A 92 16.72 -19.56 3.71
C LEU A 92 16.38 -18.88 2.37
N MET A 93 17.06 -19.26 1.29
CA MET A 93 16.80 -18.69 -0.04
C MET A 93 15.38 -19.00 -0.53
N GLU A 94 14.89 -20.22 -0.30
CA GLU A 94 13.49 -20.59 -0.59
C GLU A 94 12.50 -19.77 0.23
N ALA A 95 12.76 -19.58 1.53
CA ALA A 95 11.91 -18.78 2.40
C ALA A 95 11.89 -17.30 1.96
N LEU A 96 13.05 -16.72 1.61
CA LEU A 96 13.14 -15.34 1.11
C LEU A 96 12.45 -15.17 -0.25
N ALA A 97 12.58 -16.15 -1.15
CA ALA A 97 11.91 -16.12 -2.45
C ALA A 97 10.38 -16.22 -2.34
N ALA A 98 9.87 -16.80 -1.25
CA ALA A 98 8.43 -16.88 -0.98
C ALA A 98 7.83 -15.56 -0.45
N VAL A 99 8.66 -14.59 -0.06
CA VAL A 99 8.19 -13.28 0.43
C VAL A 99 7.71 -12.44 -0.75
N ASP A 100 6.41 -12.16 -0.83
CA ASP A 100 5.86 -11.23 -1.79
C ASP A 100 6.14 -9.79 -1.35
N ARG A 101 7.02 -9.11 -2.07
CA ARG A 101 7.43 -7.73 -1.77
C ARG A 101 6.65 -6.67 -2.54
N ARG A 102 5.66 -7.08 -3.33
CA ARG A 102 4.84 -6.14 -4.12
C ARG A 102 3.84 -5.43 -3.22
N ILE A 103 3.56 -4.17 -3.52
CA ILE A 103 2.45 -3.46 -2.90
C ILE A 103 1.19 -3.93 -3.60
N ARG A 104 0.40 -4.76 -2.92
CA ARG A 104 -0.82 -5.32 -3.48
C ARG A 104 -1.90 -4.25 -3.58
N GLY A 105 -2.61 -4.26 -4.71
CA GLY A 105 -3.62 -3.26 -4.97
C GLY A 105 -4.78 -3.72 -5.84
N ARG A 106 -5.82 -2.90 -5.85
CA ARG A 106 -7.03 -3.04 -6.66
C ARG A 106 -7.35 -1.73 -7.34
N ARG A 107 -7.90 -1.82 -8.54
CA ARG A 107 -8.34 -0.67 -9.35
C ARG A 107 -9.76 -0.86 -9.83
N LEU A 108 -10.52 0.24 -9.86
CA LEU A 108 -11.83 0.38 -10.48
C LEU A 108 -11.78 1.48 -11.55
N ASP A 109 -12.34 1.21 -12.73
CA ASP A 109 -12.69 2.26 -13.69
C ASP A 109 -14.05 2.85 -13.31
N LEU A 110 -14.13 4.18 -13.24
CA LEU A 110 -15.31 4.92 -12.84
C LEU A 110 -15.66 5.95 -13.92
N ALA A 111 -16.96 6.16 -14.14
CA ALA A 111 -17.48 7.29 -14.90
C ALA A 111 -18.69 7.87 -14.16
N PHE A 112 -18.80 9.19 -14.11
CA PHE A 112 -19.92 9.89 -13.48
C PHE A 112 -20.04 11.30 -14.05
N GLU A 113 -21.13 11.98 -13.73
CA GLU A 113 -21.31 13.40 -13.99
C GLU A 113 -21.06 14.21 -12.71
N TYR A 114 -20.25 15.26 -12.81
CA TYR A 114 -19.89 16.14 -11.70
C TYR A 114 -20.48 17.54 -11.89
N PRO A 115 -21.02 18.18 -10.83
CA PRO A 115 -21.59 19.50 -10.96
C PRO A 115 -20.51 20.53 -11.32
N GLY A 116 -20.85 21.46 -12.21
CA GLY A 116 -20.00 22.59 -12.57
C GLY A 116 -20.11 23.77 -11.60
N GLN A 117 -19.44 24.87 -11.96
CA GLN A 117 -19.49 26.12 -11.20
C GLN A 117 -20.80 26.89 -11.43
N VAL A 118 -21.46 26.65 -12.56
CA VAL A 118 -22.74 27.26 -12.92
C VAL A 118 -23.87 26.31 -12.53
N GLU A 119 -24.94 26.87 -11.97
CA GLU A 119 -26.13 26.09 -11.59
C GLU A 119 -26.72 25.41 -12.83
N GLY A 120 -26.89 24.09 -12.74
CA GLY A 120 -27.40 23.27 -13.84
C GLY A 120 -26.33 22.70 -14.77
N ASP A 121 -25.06 23.09 -14.65
CA ASP A 121 -23.96 22.52 -15.43
C ASP A 121 -23.48 21.18 -14.86
N TRP A 122 -23.25 20.23 -15.76
CA TRP A 122 -22.73 18.90 -15.42
C TRP A 122 -21.69 18.47 -16.44
N PHE A 123 -20.57 17.96 -15.95
CA PHE A 123 -19.47 17.48 -16.78
C PHE A 123 -19.34 15.97 -16.66
N ALA A 124 -19.23 15.28 -17.81
CA ALA A 124 -18.84 13.89 -17.83
C ALA A 124 -17.39 13.74 -17.36
N MET A 125 -17.15 12.86 -16.40
CA MET A 125 -15.84 12.62 -15.79
C MET A 125 -15.33 11.22 -16.13
N HIS A 126 -14.05 11.14 -16.48
CA HIS A 126 -13.28 9.94 -16.32
C HIS A 126 -12.73 9.89 -14.91
N SER A 127 -12.84 8.74 -14.24
CA SER A 127 -12.27 8.56 -12.91
C SER A 127 -11.74 7.14 -12.73
N ARG A 128 -10.72 6.99 -11.88
CA ARG A 128 -10.19 5.70 -11.44
C ARG A 128 -10.00 5.71 -9.94
N GLY A 129 -10.54 4.68 -9.31
CA GLY A 129 -10.34 4.39 -7.90
C GLY A 129 -9.23 3.35 -7.76
N TYR A 130 -8.35 3.57 -6.79
CA TYR A 130 -7.30 2.63 -6.43
C TYR A 130 -7.34 2.38 -4.94
N LEU A 131 -7.06 1.15 -4.53
CA LEU A 131 -6.85 0.80 -3.13
C LEU A 131 -5.63 -0.09 -3.02
N PHE A 132 -4.70 0.29 -2.15
CA PHE A 132 -3.55 -0.52 -1.80
C PHE A 132 -3.56 -0.76 -0.30
N TYR A 133 -3.00 -1.90 0.11
CA TYR A 133 -2.77 -2.21 1.52
C TYR A 133 -1.27 -2.35 1.75
N ARG A 134 -0.74 -1.49 2.63
CA ARG A 134 0.70 -1.36 2.88
C ARG A 134 0.91 -0.76 4.26
N HIS A 135 1.94 -1.23 4.98
CA HIS A 135 2.34 -0.66 6.28
C HIS A 135 1.18 -0.58 7.29
N LEU A 136 0.24 -1.54 7.26
CA LEU A 136 -0.97 -1.55 8.12
C LEU A 136 -2.01 -0.45 7.77
N TYR A 137 -1.82 0.30 6.69
CA TYR A 137 -2.73 1.32 6.20
C TYR A 137 -3.37 0.92 4.87
N PHE A 138 -4.54 1.49 4.62
CA PHE A 138 -5.05 1.63 3.26
C PHE A 138 -4.56 2.92 2.61
N PHE A 139 -4.11 2.79 1.37
CA PHE A 139 -3.81 3.91 0.48
C PHE A 139 -4.89 3.93 -0.60
N LYS A 140 -5.87 4.81 -0.45
CA LYS A 140 -6.98 4.98 -1.38
C LYS A 140 -6.69 6.15 -2.30
N GLY A 141 -6.43 5.85 -3.56
CA GLY A 141 -6.25 6.84 -4.62
C GLY A 141 -7.53 7.10 -5.38
N ARG A 142 -7.82 8.37 -5.69
CA ARG A 142 -8.85 8.75 -6.66
C ARG A 142 -8.26 9.74 -7.65
N VAL A 143 -8.21 9.34 -8.91
CA VAL A 143 -7.83 10.23 -10.01
C VAL A 143 -9.08 10.53 -10.82
N SER A 144 -9.34 11.78 -11.14
CA SER A 144 -10.51 12.18 -11.94
C SER A 144 -10.15 13.31 -12.89
N ALA A 145 -10.70 13.30 -14.09
CA ALA A 145 -10.55 14.35 -15.09
C ALA A 145 -11.83 14.50 -15.92
N THR A 146 -12.14 15.71 -16.40
CA THR A 146 -13.23 15.91 -17.37
C THR A 146 -12.96 15.17 -18.69
N ALA A 147 -13.96 14.44 -19.19
CA ALA A 147 -13.88 13.68 -20.44
C ALA A 147 -13.69 14.57 -21.68
N ALA A 148 -14.02 15.87 -21.58
CA ALA A 148 -13.80 16.83 -22.65
C ALA A 148 -12.32 17.18 -22.88
N ARG A 149 -11.44 16.97 -21.89
CA ARG A 149 -10.03 17.36 -21.97
C ARG A 149 -9.06 16.24 -22.28
N ILE A 150 -9.38 15.02 -21.86
CA ILE A 150 -8.48 13.89 -21.97
C ILE A 150 -9.29 12.66 -22.39
N ASP A 151 -8.82 11.98 -23.43
CA ASP A 151 -9.45 10.74 -23.84
C ASP A 151 -9.20 9.64 -22.79
N ARG A 152 -10.08 8.65 -22.78
CA ARG A 152 -10.06 7.56 -21.79
C ARG A 152 -8.71 6.83 -21.70
N GLY A 153 -8.03 6.64 -22.83
CA GLY A 153 -6.76 5.91 -22.89
C GLY A 153 -5.62 6.71 -22.25
N ARG A 154 -5.49 7.99 -22.60
CA ARG A 154 -4.51 8.88 -21.97
C ARG A 154 -4.80 9.10 -20.49
N PHE A 155 -6.06 9.24 -20.11
CA PHE A 155 -6.47 9.34 -18.72
C PHE A 155 -6.05 8.11 -17.91
N ALA A 156 -6.33 6.92 -18.45
CA ALA A 156 -5.94 5.66 -17.84
C ALA A 156 -4.44 5.57 -17.55
N ALA A 157 -3.61 5.95 -18.55
CA ALA A 157 -2.16 5.95 -18.40
C ALA A 157 -1.68 6.97 -17.36
N LEU A 158 -2.25 8.18 -17.35
CA LEU A 158 -1.93 9.22 -16.37
C LEU A 158 -2.26 8.76 -14.95
N ALA A 159 -3.46 8.22 -14.74
CA ALA A 159 -3.91 7.76 -13.43
C ALA A 159 -3.06 6.59 -12.89
N ASP A 160 -2.75 5.61 -13.75
CA ASP A 160 -1.92 4.47 -13.37
C ASP A 160 -0.49 4.91 -13.03
N ARG A 161 0.06 5.86 -13.80
CA ARG A 161 1.37 6.46 -13.52
C ARG A 161 1.38 7.21 -12.20
N ALA A 162 0.39 8.07 -11.96
CA ALA A 162 0.29 8.84 -10.72
C ALA A 162 0.30 7.93 -9.48
N MET A 163 -0.42 6.81 -9.51
CA MET A 163 -0.41 5.86 -8.37
C MET A 163 0.91 5.10 -8.23
N ARG A 164 1.56 4.75 -9.35
CA ARG A 164 2.89 4.12 -9.36
C ARG A 164 3.98 5.03 -8.80
N GLU A 165 3.81 6.35 -8.89
CA GLU A 165 4.75 7.32 -8.35
C GLU A 165 4.40 7.70 -6.90
N LEU A 166 3.13 8.04 -6.62
CA LEU A 166 2.71 8.57 -5.32
C LEU A 166 2.70 7.51 -4.21
N VAL A 167 2.17 6.31 -4.46
CA VAL A 167 1.97 5.32 -3.39
C VAL A 167 3.30 4.77 -2.85
N PRO A 168 4.32 4.48 -3.69
CA PRO A 168 5.63 4.09 -3.17
C PRO A 168 6.35 5.24 -2.45
N ALA A 169 6.16 6.48 -2.90
CA ALA A 169 6.81 7.66 -2.32
C ALA A 169 6.29 7.99 -0.91
N VAL A 170 5.06 7.62 -0.57
CA VAL A 170 4.54 7.82 0.78
C VAL A 170 4.88 6.64 1.68
N GLN A 171 5.51 6.94 2.81
CA GLN A 171 5.90 5.97 3.83
C GLN A 171 5.05 6.22 5.08
N ALA A 172 4.38 5.18 5.56
CA ALA A 172 3.78 5.20 6.90
C ALA A 172 4.76 4.53 7.87
N TYR A 173 5.11 5.20 8.96
CA TYR A 173 5.99 4.71 10.02
C TYR A 173 5.15 4.37 11.24
N ASN A 174 5.23 3.12 11.69
CA ASN A 174 4.42 2.62 12.80
C ASN A 174 5.29 2.39 14.03
N VAL A 175 4.83 2.88 15.19
CA VAL A 175 5.49 2.66 16.48
C VAL A 175 4.49 2.02 17.44
N GLY A 176 4.89 0.93 18.09
CA GLY A 176 4.07 0.25 19.10
C GLY A 176 4.03 -1.27 18.92
N GLY A 177 2.98 -1.91 19.43
CA GLY A 177 2.88 -3.38 19.52
C GLY A 177 2.93 -4.14 18.19
N CYS A 178 2.84 -3.45 17.04
CA CYS A 178 3.06 -4.09 15.74
C CYS A 178 4.52 -4.53 15.50
N ALA A 179 5.45 -4.07 16.35
CA ALA A 179 6.84 -4.52 16.36
C ALA A 179 7.05 -5.85 17.13
N ASP A 180 6.05 -6.28 17.92
CA ASP A 180 6.12 -7.55 18.64
C ASP A 180 5.91 -8.73 17.70
N THR A 181 6.77 -9.75 17.82
CA THR A 181 6.64 -11.00 17.07
C THR A 181 6.70 -12.20 18.01
N THR A 182 5.68 -13.04 17.96
CA THR A 182 5.70 -14.36 18.62
C THR A 182 5.83 -15.47 17.57
N LEU A 183 6.82 -16.34 17.74
CA LEU A 183 7.02 -17.52 16.90
C LEU A 183 6.54 -18.77 17.64
N HIS A 184 5.57 -19.49 17.07
CA HIS A 184 5.11 -20.76 17.61
C HIS A 184 5.87 -21.92 16.98
N VAL A 185 6.60 -22.69 17.80
CA VAL A 185 7.32 -23.90 17.39
C VAL A 185 6.74 -25.10 18.13
N ASP A 186 6.25 -26.10 17.40
CA ASP A 186 5.79 -27.37 17.95
C ASP A 186 6.99 -28.24 18.37
N PRO A 187 7.19 -28.51 19.68
CA PRO A 187 8.31 -29.30 20.17
C PRO A 187 8.16 -30.81 19.87
N GLY A 188 6.99 -31.27 19.42
CA GLY A 188 6.73 -32.67 19.07
C GLY A 188 7.27 -33.09 17.70
N LEU A 189 7.69 -32.14 16.86
CA LEU A 189 8.16 -32.41 15.51
C LEU A 189 9.62 -32.94 15.49
N PRO A 190 9.99 -33.74 14.46
CA PRO A 190 11.38 -34.09 14.22
C PRO A 190 12.28 -32.85 14.11
N ARG A 191 13.52 -32.93 14.60
CA ARG A 191 14.47 -31.79 14.67
C ARG A 191 14.59 -31.00 13.36
N ARG A 192 14.61 -31.68 12.21
CA ARG A 192 14.73 -31.02 10.89
C ARG A 192 13.48 -30.21 10.55
N GLU A 193 12.30 -30.71 10.90
CA GLU A 193 11.02 -30.04 10.66
C GLU A 193 10.84 -28.85 11.61
N MET A 194 11.24 -28.99 12.88
CA MET A 194 11.29 -27.85 13.81
C MET A 194 12.21 -26.74 13.29
N GLN A 195 13.41 -27.09 12.79
CA GLN A 195 14.35 -26.13 12.23
C GLN A 195 13.77 -25.42 10.99
N GLN A 196 13.10 -26.15 10.10
CA GLN A 196 12.41 -25.57 8.95
C GLN A 196 11.30 -24.61 9.37
N MET A 197 10.50 -25.00 10.36
CA MET A 197 9.39 -24.18 10.85
C MET A 197 9.89 -22.91 11.52
N LEU A 198 10.95 -23.01 12.34
CA LEU A 198 11.59 -21.84 12.96
C LEU A 198 12.17 -20.90 11.90
N LEU A 199 12.92 -21.41 10.92
CA LEU A 199 13.50 -20.58 9.86
C LEU A 199 12.42 -19.87 9.03
N ARG A 200 11.39 -20.58 8.61
CA ARG A 200 10.26 -19.99 7.88
C ARG A 200 9.51 -18.97 8.73
N GLY A 201 9.30 -19.27 10.01
CA GLY A 201 8.68 -18.36 10.97
C GLY A 201 9.48 -17.07 11.13
N MET A 202 10.80 -17.16 11.29
CA MET A 202 11.69 -15.99 11.39
C MET A 202 11.67 -15.14 10.11
N VAL A 203 11.73 -15.76 8.94
CA VAL A 203 11.68 -15.02 7.66
C VAL A 203 10.32 -14.36 7.47
N ALA A 204 9.23 -15.06 7.77
CA ALA A 204 7.88 -14.51 7.68
C ALA A 204 7.66 -13.35 8.68
N ALA A 205 8.18 -13.49 9.91
CA ALA A 205 8.15 -12.44 10.91
C ALA A 205 8.92 -11.19 10.45
N GLN A 206 10.17 -11.36 10.01
CA GLN A 206 10.97 -10.26 9.48
C GLN A 206 10.28 -9.57 8.31
N ALA A 207 9.73 -10.35 7.37
CA ALA A 207 8.98 -9.81 6.24
C ALA A 207 7.73 -9.05 6.69
N SER A 208 7.03 -9.50 7.74
CA SER A 208 5.87 -8.82 8.31
C SER A 208 6.25 -7.51 8.97
N LEU A 209 7.35 -7.46 9.73
CA LEU A 209 7.87 -6.24 10.35
C LEU A 209 8.28 -5.21 9.30
N GLU A 210 8.97 -5.64 8.24
CA GLU A 210 9.34 -4.79 7.10
C GLU A 210 8.10 -4.30 6.33
N ALA A 211 7.13 -5.18 6.05
CA ALA A 211 5.90 -4.83 5.35
C ALA A 211 4.98 -3.91 6.18
N GLY A 212 5.06 -4.01 7.52
CA GLY A 212 4.40 -3.12 8.47
C GLY A 212 5.13 -1.80 8.69
N ASN A 213 6.41 -1.70 8.31
CA ASN A 213 7.30 -0.60 8.70
C ASN A 213 7.19 -0.26 10.20
N CYS A 214 7.22 -1.31 11.03
CA CYS A 214 7.04 -1.24 12.47
C CYS A 214 8.37 -1.02 13.19
N ARG A 215 8.31 -0.29 14.31
CA ARG A 215 9.41 0.01 15.22
C ARG A 215 8.94 -0.08 16.67
N ASP A 216 9.84 -0.50 17.56
CA ASP A 216 9.55 -0.57 19.00
C ASP A 216 9.38 0.82 19.62
N ALA A 217 10.11 1.81 19.11
CA ALA A 217 10.09 3.20 19.57
C ALA A 217 10.30 4.16 18.38
N ALA A 218 9.87 5.41 18.54
CA ALA A 218 10.18 6.46 17.59
C ALA A 218 11.68 6.80 17.66
N ASP A 219 12.38 6.71 16.53
CA ASP A 219 13.75 7.21 16.40
C ASP A 219 13.69 8.64 15.83
N GLU A 220 13.91 9.63 16.70
CA GLU A 220 13.87 11.04 16.33
C GLU A 220 14.92 11.41 15.26
N ALA A 221 16.07 10.73 15.25
CA ALA A 221 17.13 11.00 14.27
C ALA A 221 16.79 10.39 12.90
N GLU A 222 16.21 9.18 12.87
CA GLU A 222 15.69 8.56 11.64
C GLU A 222 14.56 9.42 11.06
N LEU A 223 13.59 9.82 11.88
CA LEU A 223 12.49 10.69 11.46
C LEU A 223 12.97 12.05 10.96
N ALA A 224 13.92 12.69 11.65
CA ALA A 224 14.51 13.95 11.21
C ALA A 224 15.23 13.82 9.87
N ALA A 225 15.97 12.72 9.66
CA ALA A 225 16.65 12.45 8.40
C ALA A 225 15.65 12.23 7.25
N LEU A 226 14.58 11.50 7.50
CA LEU A 226 13.52 11.24 6.52
C LEU A 226 12.72 12.49 6.17
N SER A 227 12.50 13.38 7.14
CA SER A 227 11.79 14.64 6.93
C SER A 227 12.64 15.76 6.32
N HIS A 228 13.95 15.58 6.15
CA HIS A 228 14.82 16.64 5.63
C HIS A 228 14.34 17.16 4.27
N ASP A 229 13.91 16.25 3.39
CA ASP A 229 13.41 16.57 2.05
C ASP A 229 11.90 16.26 1.89
N ALA A 230 11.18 16.02 2.99
CA ALA A 230 9.78 15.59 2.97
C ALA A 230 8.90 16.32 4.00
N GLU A 231 7.63 16.54 3.65
CA GLU A 231 6.64 17.04 4.59
C GLU A 231 6.26 15.94 5.59
N LEU A 232 6.54 16.18 6.87
CA LEU A 232 6.10 15.28 7.96
C LEU A 232 4.69 15.67 8.40
N VAL A 233 3.75 14.75 8.25
CA VAL A 233 2.38 14.90 8.78
C VAL A 233 2.19 13.89 9.90
N LEU A 234 2.20 14.38 11.15
CA LEU A 234 1.86 13.55 12.30
C LEU A 234 0.35 13.34 12.35
N VAL A 235 -0.07 12.08 12.41
CA VAL A 235 -1.48 11.71 12.60
C VAL A 235 -1.57 10.75 13.77
N GLU A 236 -2.24 11.16 14.84
CA GLU A 236 -2.48 10.33 16.01
C GLU A 236 -3.78 9.56 15.82
N TYR A 237 -3.74 8.25 16.09
CA TYR A 237 -4.90 7.37 16.04
C TYR A 237 -5.11 6.70 17.40
N PRO A 238 -6.33 6.74 17.97
CA PRO A 238 -6.66 5.93 19.15
C PRO A 238 -6.56 4.43 18.83
N ALA A 239 -6.32 3.61 19.86
CA ALA A 239 -6.19 2.16 19.70
C ALA A 239 -7.40 1.53 19.00
N ASP A 240 -8.62 2.02 19.29
CA ASP A 240 -9.87 1.51 18.71
C ASP A 240 -10.01 1.75 17.19
N ASP A 241 -9.18 2.61 16.60
CA ASP A 241 -9.15 2.82 15.15
C ASP A 241 -8.37 1.72 14.41
N TRP A 242 -7.62 0.89 15.15
CA TRP A 242 -6.86 -0.22 14.62
C TRP A 242 -7.66 -1.51 14.74
N ARG A 243 -7.57 -2.34 13.70
CA ARG A 243 -8.11 -3.69 13.75
C ARG A 243 -7.03 -4.65 14.26
N ASP A 244 -7.42 -5.46 15.23
CA ASP A 244 -6.65 -6.61 15.73
C ASP A 244 -6.58 -7.76 14.72
#